data_AF-A0A382ZQW0-F1
#
_entry.id   AF-A0A382ZQW0-F1
#
_cell.length_a   1.000
_cell.length_b   1.000
_cell.length_c   1.000
_cell.angle_alpha   90.00
_cell.angle_beta   90.00
_cell.angle_gamma   90.00
#
_symmetry.space_group_name_H-M   'P 1'
#
loop_
_entity.id
_entity.type
_entity.pdbx_description
1 polymer ?
#
loop_
_entity_poly.entity_id
_entity_poly.type
_entity_poly.pdbx_seq_one_letter_code
_entity_poly.pdbx_strand_id
1 'polypeptide(L)'
;MKIAYTYVAIDIFHYGHLKLLESAKSNADLHICGLLSDEVCINWNGNLIMNYDERFGILSSLNCVDEVIEQSSIDPTHNLQTIHDQNPDAEIILFQGHQEWKNMPGTEYIKSIGGKVIKPEFYPRLTRGFIKSELSKASSKSEFDIESYMLGNISFFSFNNTTKAKTLESLEPLLKKSQIEELFIFTTLQWEKYSTRIINEIENRFSDKIIVRSSSSAEDSLKTSNAGLFHS
;
A
#
# COMPACT_ATOMS: atom_id res chain seq x y z
N MET A 1 8.82 -7.98 -32.71
CA MET A 1 8.15 -8.67 -31.59
C MET A 1 7.70 -7.61 -30.60
N LYS A 2 6.51 -7.77 -30.02
CA LYS A 2 5.98 -6.90 -28.98
C LYS A 2 6.10 -7.59 -27.63
N ILE A 3 6.66 -6.89 -26.65
CA ILE A 3 6.77 -7.37 -25.27
C ILE A 3 5.92 -6.48 -24.39
N ALA A 4 4.90 -7.05 -23.74
CA ALA A 4 4.18 -6.37 -22.67
C ALA A 4 4.93 -6.59 -21.36
N TYR A 5 5.15 -5.51 -20.62
CA TYR A 5 5.63 -5.57 -19.24
C TYR A 5 4.56 -5.04 -18.31
N THR A 6 4.09 -5.89 -17.39
CA THR A 6 3.30 -5.48 -16.23
C THR A 6 4.15 -5.63 -14.97
N TYR A 7 3.81 -4.91 -13.91
CA TYR A 7 4.38 -5.20 -12.59
C TYR A 7 3.31 -5.05 -11.51
N VAL A 8 3.25 -6.03 -10.62
CA VAL A 8 2.13 -6.18 -9.68
C VAL A 8 2.58 -6.71 -8.33
N ALA A 9 1.90 -6.27 -7.27
CA ALA A 9 1.97 -6.92 -5.96
C ALA A 9 1.15 -8.21 -5.93
N ILE A 10 -0.01 -8.23 -6.59
CA ILE A 10 -0.97 -9.34 -6.70
C ILE A 10 -1.47 -9.97 -5.39
N ASP A 11 -1.38 -9.25 -4.27
CA ASP A 11 -1.92 -9.68 -2.97
C ASP A 11 -3.46 -9.80 -3.00
N ILE A 12 -3.99 -10.94 -2.55
CA ILE A 12 -5.40 -11.35 -2.73
C ILE A 12 -5.79 -11.28 -4.22
N PHE A 13 -5.39 -12.29 -5.00
CA PHE A 13 -5.69 -12.32 -6.43
C PHE A 13 -7.20 -12.27 -6.70
N HIS A 14 -7.60 -11.47 -7.69
CA HIS A 14 -9.01 -11.24 -8.01
C HIS A 14 -9.16 -10.82 -9.48
N TYR A 15 -10.40 -10.79 -9.98
CA TYR A 15 -10.71 -10.53 -11.39
C TYR A 15 -10.11 -9.24 -11.95
N GLY A 16 -10.00 -8.18 -11.14
CA GLY A 16 -9.30 -6.95 -11.57
C GLY A 16 -7.84 -7.17 -11.99
N HIS A 17 -7.09 -8.02 -11.27
CA HIS A 17 -5.72 -8.40 -11.67
C HIS A 17 -5.74 -9.20 -12.98
N LEU A 18 -6.64 -10.18 -13.10
CA LEU A 18 -6.77 -10.97 -14.33
C LEU A 18 -7.01 -10.09 -15.56
N LYS A 19 -7.92 -9.11 -15.46
CA LYS A 19 -8.22 -8.17 -16.56
C LYS A 19 -7.02 -7.35 -17.00
N LEU A 20 -6.18 -6.91 -16.05
CA LEU A 20 -4.92 -6.23 -16.36
C LEU A 20 -3.98 -7.16 -17.14
N LEU A 21 -3.77 -8.38 -16.65
CA LEU A 21 -2.83 -9.34 -17.25
C LEU A 21 -3.31 -9.84 -18.63
N GLU A 22 -4.62 -10.09 -18.79
CA GLU A 22 -5.22 -10.42 -20.10
C GLU A 22 -5.08 -9.28 -21.11
N SER A 23 -5.27 -8.03 -20.66
CA SER A 23 -5.07 -6.85 -21.51
C SER A 23 -3.62 -6.73 -21.95
N ALA A 24 -2.66 -7.01 -21.06
CA ALA A 24 -1.24 -7.05 -21.41
C ALA A 24 -0.95 -8.11 -22.47
N LYS A 25 -1.42 -9.34 -22.25
CA LYS A 25 -1.24 -10.44 -23.22
C LYS A 25 -1.89 -10.17 -24.56
N SER A 26 -3.08 -9.56 -24.61
CA SER A 26 -3.76 -9.29 -25.88
C SER A 26 -3.08 -8.23 -26.74
N ASN A 27 -2.14 -7.46 -26.18
CA ASN A 27 -1.43 -6.38 -26.86
C ASN A 27 0.02 -6.72 -27.23
N ALA A 28 0.49 -7.93 -26.91
CA ALA A 28 1.87 -8.32 -27.11
C ALA A 28 2.03 -9.79 -27.51
N ASP A 29 3.16 -10.13 -28.12
CA ASP A 29 3.51 -11.50 -28.46
C ASP A 29 3.98 -12.25 -27.18
N LEU A 30 4.74 -11.54 -26.35
CA LEU A 30 5.28 -12.00 -25.06
C LEU A 30 4.82 -11.07 -23.93
N HIS A 31 4.34 -11.64 -22.83
CA HIS A 31 3.99 -10.93 -21.61
C HIS A 31 4.89 -11.36 -20.46
N ILE A 32 5.76 -10.43 -20.04
CA ILE A 32 6.63 -10.56 -18.88
C ILE A 32 5.99 -9.79 -17.72
N CYS A 33 5.83 -10.44 -16.58
CA CYS A 33 5.25 -9.85 -15.38
C CYS A 33 6.29 -9.71 -14.27
N GLY A 34 6.57 -8.47 -13.85
CA GLY A 34 7.35 -8.16 -12.67
C GLY A 34 6.56 -8.40 -11.38
N LEU A 35 6.88 -9.47 -10.65
CA LEU A 35 6.31 -9.70 -9.33
C LEU A 35 7.09 -8.92 -8.28
N LEU A 36 6.44 -7.96 -7.64
CA LEU A 36 7.06 -7.17 -6.57
C LEU A 36 7.48 -8.09 -5.40
N SER A 37 8.71 -7.91 -4.89
CA SER A 37 9.20 -8.65 -3.72
C SER A 37 8.35 -8.37 -2.47
N ASP A 38 8.43 -9.25 -1.48
CA ASP A 38 7.69 -9.07 -0.21
C ASP A 38 8.10 -7.76 0.47
N GLU A 39 9.40 -7.47 0.51
CA GLU A 39 9.94 -6.23 1.07
C GLU A 39 9.38 -4.99 0.37
N VAL A 40 9.35 -4.97 -0.96
CA VAL A 40 8.79 -3.85 -1.72
C VAL A 40 7.31 -3.67 -1.44
N CYS A 41 6.56 -4.78 -1.42
CA CYS A 41 5.12 -4.76 -1.15
C CYS A 41 4.82 -4.23 0.27
N ILE A 42 5.57 -4.68 1.27
CA ILE A 42 5.42 -4.26 2.67
C ILE A 42 5.80 -2.78 2.81
N ASN A 43 6.93 -2.36 2.24
CA ASN A 43 7.37 -0.96 2.31
C ASN A 43 6.40 0.00 1.60
N TRP A 44 5.75 -0.46 0.54
CA TRP A 44 4.82 0.36 -0.24
C TRP A 44 3.39 0.36 0.30
N ASN A 45 2.84 -0.79 0.66
CA ASN A 45 1.44 -0.97 1.04
C ASN A 45 1.21 -1.25 2.54
N GLY A 46 2.27 -1.39 3.34
CA GLY A 46 2.24 -1.59 4.79
C GLY A 46 1.82 -2.98 5.27
N ASN A 47 1.25 -3.82 4.39
CA ASN A 47 0.93 -5.21 4.71
C ASN A 47 0.84 -6.07 3.45
N LEU A 48 1.04 -7.37 3.65
CA LEU A 48 1.01 -8.39 2.61
C LEU A 48 0.43 -9.67 3.24
N ILE A 49 -0.54 -10.31 2.60
CA ILE A 49 -1.14 -11.55 3.12
C ILE A 49 -0.44 -12.76 2.49
N MET A 50 -0.30 -12.75 1.16
CA MET A 50 0.37 -13.83 0.43
C MET A 50 1.87 -13.53 0.32
N ASN A 51 2.72 -14.47 0.73
CA ASN A 51 4.17 -14.35 0.55
C ASN A 51 4.55 -14.42 -0.94
N TYR A 52 5.83 -14.18 -1.25
CA TYR A 52 6.31 -14.16 -2.63
C TYR A 52 5.99 -15.45 -3.39
N ASP A 53 6.27 -16.62 -2.80
CA ASP A 53 6.09 -17.92 -3.45
C ASP A 53 4.62 -18.22 -3.76
N GLU A 54 3.71 -17.85 -2.85
CA GLU A 54 2.26 -17.97 -3.07
C GLU A 54 1.78 -17.10 -4.24
N ARG A 55 2.28 -15.87 -4.31
CA ARG A 55 1.95 -14.91 -5.37
C ARG A 55 2.56 -15.32 -6.71
N PHE A 56 3.79 -15.83 -6.68
CA PHE A 56 4.49 -16.38 -7.83
C PHE A 56 3.75 -17.59 -8.38
N GLY A 57 3.38 -18.55 -7.53
CA GLY A 57 2.64 -19.75 -7.93
C GLY A 57 1.32 -19.44 -8.64
N ILE A 58 0.61 -18.39 -8.19
CA ILE A 58 -0.59 -17.89 -8.89
C ILE A 58 -0.22 -17.36 -10.28
N LEU A 59 0.71 -16.39 -10.36
CA LEU A 59 1.09 -15.75 -11.61
C LEU A 59 1.61 -16.74 -12.66
N SER A 60 2.52 -17.63 -12.26
CA SER A 60 3.11 -18.64 -13.15
C SER A 60 2.11 -19.68 -13.65
N SER A 61 0.93 -19.77 -13.03
CA SER A 61 -0.16 -20.66 -13.45
C SER A 61 -1.14 -20.00 -14.43
N LEU A 62 -1.01 -18.69 -14.70
CA LEU A 62 -1.93 -17.96 -15.58
C LEU A 62 -1.47 -18.05 -17.04
N ASN A 63 -2.35 -18.54 -17.91
CA ASN A 63 -2.09 -18.59 -19.36
C ASN A 63 -1.90 -17.21 -20.01
N CYS A 64 -2.29 -16.13 -19.32
CA CYS A 64 -2.08 -14.78 -19.79
C CYS A 64 -0.74 -14.19 -19.36
N VAL A 65 0.16 -14.95 -18.73
CA VAL A 65 1.51 -14.52 -18.33
C VAL A 65 2.50 -15.54 -18.88
N ASP A 66 3.44 -15.10 -19.71
CA ASP A 66 4.42 -16.02 -20.31
C ASP A 66 5.67 -16.18 -19.43
N GLU A 67 6.07 -15.11 -18.75
CA GLU A 67 7.24 -15.10 -17.86
C GLU A 67 6.96 -14.25 -16.61
N VAL A 68 7.47 -14.71 -15.47
CA VAL A 68 7.43 -13.97 -14.20
C VAL A 68 8.86 -13.71 -13.76
N ILE A 69 9.19 -12.45 -13.53
CA ILE A 69 10.50 -12.03 -13.00
C ILE A 69 10.30 -11.27 -11.69
N GLU A 70 11.25 -11.37 -10.77
CA GLU A 70 11.21 -10.57 -9.55
C GLU A 70 11.40 -9.08 -9.88
N GLN A 71 10.65 -8.22 -9.17
CA GLN A 71 10.84 -6.78 -9.20
C GLN A 71 11.13 -6.28 -7.78
N SER A 72 12.39 -5.92 -7.55
CA SER A 72 12.93 -5.49 -6.25
C SER A 72 12.79 -3.98 -5.98
N SER A 73 12.11 -3.24 -6.86
CA SER A 73 11.83 -1.80 -6.69
C SER A 73 10.45 -1.40 -7.24
N ILE A 74 9.87 -0.32 -6.72
CA ILE A 74 8.63 0.25 -7.31
C ILE A 74 8.89 0.80 -8.72
N ASP A 75 10.07 1.36 -8.97
CA ASP A 75 10.47 1.77 -10.31
C ASP A 75 10.87 0.54 -11.13
N PRO A 76 10.17 0.22 -12.25
CA PRO A 76 10.47 -0.94 -13.07
C PRO A 76 11.67 -0.73 -14.01
N THR A 77 12.32 0.44 -14.01
CA THR A 77 13.37 0.79 -14.99
C THR A 77 14.47 -0.25 -15.11
N HIS A 78 14.92 -0.85 -14.00
CA HIS A 78 15.97 -1.89 -14.03
C HIS A 78 15.53 -3.14 -14.82
N ASN A 79 14.34 -3.65 -14.57
CA ASN A 79 13.79 -4.79 -15.29
C ASN A 79 13.55 -4.44 -16.76
N LEU A 80 13.03 -3.24 -17.03
CA LEU A 80 12.83 -2.76 -18.39
C LEU A 80 14.16 -2.67 -19.18
N GLN A 81 15.23 -2.20 -18.55
CA GLN A 81 16.57 -2.19 -19.14
C GLN A 81 17.04 -3.60 -19.46
N THR A 82 16.91 -4.53 -18.51
CA THR A 82 17.30 -5.93 -18.70
C THR A 82 16.55 -6.59 -19.86
N ILE A 83 15.23 -6.36 -19.95
CA ILE A 83 14.39 -6.88 -21.04
C ILE A 83 14.81 -6.27 -22.39
N HIS A 84 15.08 -4.96 -22.42
CA HIS A 84 15.52 -4.27 -23.64
C HIS A 84 16.90 -4.74 -24.11
N ASP A 85 17.86 -4.90 -23.20
CA ASP A 85 19.21 -5.38 -23.52
C ASP A 85 19.19 -6.80 -24.10
N GLN A 86 18.28 -7.65 -23.63
CA GLN A 86 18.07 -9.00 -24.16
C GLN A 86 17.28 -9.01 -25.49
N ASN A 87 16.48 -7.97 -25.75
CA ASN A 87 15.57 -7.88 -26.90
C ASN A 87 15.64 -6.49 -27.55
N PRO A 88 16.77 -6.08 -28.14
CA PRO A 88 17.00 -4.71 -28.58
C PRO A 88 16.04 -4.28 -29.70
N ASP A 89 15.57 -5.21 -30.53
CA ASP A 89 14.64 -4.95 -31.64
C ASP A 89 13.16 -5.06 -31.24
N ALA A 90 12.85 -5.36 -29.97
CA ALA A 90 11.48 -5.52 -29.52
C ALA A 90 10.82 -4.18 -29.17
N GLU A 91 9.55 -4.03 -29.53
CA GLU A 91 8.71 -2.94 -29.05
C GLU A 91 8.23 -3.27 -27.64
N ILE A 92 8.74 -2.55 -26.63
CA ILE A 92 8.34 -2.75 -25.24
C ILE A 92 7.13 -1.88 -24.91
N ILE A 93 6.10 -2.52 -24.36
CA ILE A 93 4.83 -1.90 -23.96
C ILE A 93 4.70 -2.02 -22.44
N LEU A 94 4.86 -0.90 -21.74
CA LEU A 94 4.69 -0.84 -20.30
C LEU A 94 3.21 -0.65 -19.94
N PHE A 95 2.65 -1.60 -19.21
CA PHE A 95 1.31 -1.52 -18.64
C PHE A 95 1.39 -0.93 -17.23
N GLN A 96 0.78 0.23 -17.04
CA GLN A 96 0.75 0.91 -15.75
C GLN A 96 -0.61 0.75 -15.08
N GLY A 97 -0.59 0.43 -13.79
CA GLY A 97 -1.80 0.39 -12.98
C GLY A 97 -2.52 1.76 -12.91
N HIS A 98 -3.73 1.76 -12.35
CA HIS A 98 -4.62 2.94 -12.37
C HIS A 98 -4.22 4.08 -11.43
N GLN A 99 -3.07 3.98 -10.78
CA GLN A 99 -2.62 5.01 -9.85
C GLN A 99 -2.11 6.23 -10.62
N GLU A 100 -2.48 7.42 -10.16
CA GLU A 100 -2.01 8.66 -10.74
C GLU A 100 -0.75 9.15 -10.01
N TRP A 101 0.40 9.01 -10.66
CA TRP A 101 1.68 9.51 -10.15
C TRP A 101 2.03 10.81 -10.87
N LYS A 102 2.57 11.80 -10.14
CA LYS A 102 3.09 13.05 -10.77
C LYS A 102 4.17 12.76 -11.81
N ASN A 103 5.02 11.76 -11.55
CA ASN A 103 5.96 11.17 -12.49
C ASN A 103 5.81 9.64 -12.40
N MET A 104 5.28 8.99 -13.43
CA MET A 104 5.03 7.55 -13.41
C MET A 104 6.35 6.78 -13.63
N PRO A 105 6.78 5.93 -12.68
CA PRO A 105 8.03 5.19 -12.80
C PRO A 105 8.14 4.36 -14.08
N GLY A 106 9.34 4.24 -14.65
CA GLY A 106 9.61 3.57 -15.93
C GLY A 106 9.14 4.29 -17.20
N THR A 107 8.26 5.30 -17.10
CA THR A 107 7.70 5.99 -18.28
C THR A 107 8.76 6.69 -19.12
N GLU A 108 9.68 7.40 -18.46
CA GLU A 108 10.72 8.18 -19.15
C GLU A 108 11.67 7.25 -19.91
N TYR A 109 12.06 6.15 -19.27
CA TYR A 109 12.89 5.13 -19.90
C TYR A 109 12.20 4.52 -21.12
N ILE A 110 10.96 4.07 -21.00
CA ILE A 110 10.18 3.50 -22.13
C ILE A 110 10.10 4.48 -23.30
N LYS A 111 9.82 5.77 -23.03
CA LYS A 111 9.79 6.79 -24.07
C LYS A 111 11.15 6.97 -24.74
N SER A 112 12.24 6.91 -23.97
CA SER A 112 13.60 7.07 -24.49
C SER A 112 14.03 5.97 -25.46
N ILE A 113 13.49 4.75 -25.29
CA ILE A 113 13.75 3.60 -26.17
C ILE A 113 12.68 3.44 -27.27
N GLY A 114 11.78 4.42 -27.44
CA GLY A 114 10.72 4.38 -28.45
C GLY A 114 9.57 3.41 -28.16
N GLY A 115 9.46 2.91 -26.92
CA GLY A 115 8.39 2.02 -26.49
C GLY A 115 7.07 2.74 -26.20
N LYS A 116 6.06 1.96 -25.80
CA LYS A 116 4.69 2.44 -25.57
C LYS A 116 4.30 2.30 -24.10
N VAL A 117 3.47 3.21 -23.60
CA VAL A 117 2.84 3.09 -22.29
C VAL A 117 1.33 2.96 -22.45
N ILE A 118 0.73 1.96 -21.81
CA ILE A 118 -0.71 1.72 -21.79
C ILE A 118 -1.22 1.78 -20.36
N LYS A 119 -2.28 2.57 -20.14
CA LYS A 119 -3.09 2.51 -18.93
C LYS A 119 -4.34 1.69 -19.23
N PRO A 120 -4.50 0.49 -18.65
CA PRO A 120 -5.70 -0.31 -18.83
C PRO A 120 -6.88 0.34 -18.10
N GLU A 121 -8.08 -0.15 -18.40
CA GLU A 121 -9.31 0.24 -17.69
C GLU A 121 -9.35 -0.39 -16.29
N PHE A 122 -9.72 0.40 -15.29
CA PHE A 122 -9.81 -0.09 -13.90
C PHE A 122 -11.06 -0.93 -13.72
N TYR A 123 -10.93 -2.04 -13.01
CA TYR A 123 -12.09 -2.82 -12.55
C TYR A 123 -12.46 -2.46 -11.10
N PRO A 124 -13.38 -1.51 -10.87
CA PRO A 124 -13.62 -0.95 -9.53
C PRO A 124 -14.36 -1.89 -8.57
N ARG A 125 -15.05 -2.91 -9.09
CA ARG A 125 -15.94 -3.78 -8.28
C ARG A 125 -15.17 -4.70 -7.33
N LEU A 126 -13.97 -5.14 -7.71
CA LEU A 126 -13.14 -6.02 -6.88
C LEU A 126 -11.77 -5.37 -6.70
N THR A 127 -11.55 -4.85 -5.50
CA THR A 127 -10.27 -4.32 -5.04
C THR A 127 -9.83 -5.09 -3.81
N ARG A 128 -8.52 -5.13 -3.56
CA ARG A 128 -7.95 -5.68 -2.32
C ARG A 128 -8.65 -5.13 -1.07
N GLY A 129 -8.86 -3.81 -1.01
CA GLY A 129 -9.54 -3.17 0.12
C GLY A 129 -11.00 -3.61 0.27
N PHE A 130 -11.73 -3.71 -0.84
CA PHE A 130 -13.11 -4.20 -0.85
C PHE A 130 -13.20 -5.65 -0.34
N ILE A 131 -12.37 -6.56 -0.88
CA ILE A 131 -12.36 -7.97 -0.47
C ILE A 131 -12.01 -8.10 1.01
N LYS A 132 -10.97 -7.40 1.49
CA LYS A 132 -10.62 -7.37 2.92
C LYS A 132 -11.80 -6.92 3.78
N SER A 133 -12.54 -5.90 3.34
CA SER A 133 -13.70 -5.38 4.08
C SER A 133 -14.89 -6.33 4.09
N GLU A 134 -15.12 -7.09 3.03
CA GLU A 134 -16.19 -8.10 3.01
C GLU A 134 -15.83 -9.33 3.85
N LEU A 135 -14.58 -9.78 3.80
CA LEU A 135 -14.09 -10.86 4.65
C LEU A 135 -14.14 -10.47 6.13
N SER A 136 -13.77 -9.24 6.47
CA SER A 136 -13.82 -8.76 7.86
C SER A 136 -15.24 -8.64 8.41
N LYS A 137 -16.23 -8.32 7.55
CA LYS A 137 -17.65 -8.36 7.90
C LYS A 137 -18.13 -9.79 8.16
N ALA A 138 -17.70 -10.76 7.35
CA ALA A 138 -18.08 -12.16 7.50
C ALA A 138 -17.50 -12.79 8.80
N SER A 139 -16.32 -12.35 9.23
CA SER A 139 -15.73 -12.74 10.52
C SER A 139 -16.41 -12.12 11.74
N SER A 140 -17.50 -11.34 11.60
CA SER A 140 -18.29 -10.84 12.74
C SER A 140 -19.03 -11.93 13.54
N LYS A 141 -18.79 -13.22 13.26
CA LYS A 141 -19.17 -14.35 14.12
C LYS A 141 -18.01 -14.95 14.93
N SER A 142 -16.77 -14.49 14.78
CA SER A 142 -15.67 -14.85 15.67
C SER A 142 -15.00 -13.59 16.18
N GLU A 143 -14.96 -13.47 17.50
CA GLU A 143 -14.27 -12.45 18.29
C GLU A 143 -13.09 -11.81 17.55
N PHE A 144 -13.27 -10.55 17.17
CA PHE A 144 -12.25 -9.71 16.56
C PHE A 144 -11.04 -9.64 17.50
N ASP A 145 -9.85 -9.85 16.98
CA ASP A 145 -8.61 -9.81 17.75
C ASP A 145 -8.10 -8.36 17.91
N ILE A 146 -8.14 -7.87 19.14
CA ILE A 146 -7.61 -6.56 19.55
C ILE A 146 -6.09 -6.50 19.34
N GLU A 147 -5.37 -7.62 19.33
CA GLU A 147 -3.91 -7.64 19.22
C GLU A 147 -3.43 -7.05 17.89
N SER A 148 -4.26 -7.13 16.84
CA SER A 148 -3.98 -6.50 15.53
C SER A 148 -4.05 -4.97 15.53
N TYR A 149 -4.57 -4.35 16.60
CA TYR A 149 -4.68 -2.89 16.75
C TYR A 149 -3.56 -2.25 17.55
N MET A 150 -2.56 -3.03 17.98
CA MET A 150 -1.32 -2.47 18.53
C MET A 150 -0.11 -3.07 17.83
N LEU A 151 0.46 -2.22 16.98
CA LEU A 151 1.86 -2.11 16.54
C LEU A 151 1.86 -1.77 15.06
N GLY A 152 1.38 -0.57 14.76
CA GLY A 152 1.59 0.06 13.47
C GLY A 152 2.27 1.39 13.70
N ASN A 153 3.59 1.38 13.68
CA ASN A 153 4.44 2.53 13.41
C ASN A 153 3.64 3.67 12.73
N ILE A 154 3.44 4.78 13.45
CA ILE A 154 2.61 5.91 13.05
C ILE A 154 3.29 6.68 11.89
N SER A 155 4.46 6.23 11.43
CA SER A 155 5.04 6.53 10.10
C SER A 155 4.08 6.26 8.93
N PHE A 156 3.03 5.44 9.12
CA PHE A 156 1.99 5.20 8.11
C PHE A 156 1.27 6.50 7.70
N PHE A 157 1.25 7.50 8.57
CA PHE A 157 0.66 8.77 8.23
C PHE A 157 1.71 9.74 7.68
N SER A 158 1.94 9.72 6.37
CA SER A 158 2.81 10.64 5.59
C SER A 158 3.21 11.94 6.33
N PHE A 159 4.52 12.19 6.43
CA PHE A 159 5.19 13.35 7.04
C PHE A 159 4.69 14.73 6.56
N ASN A 160 3.82 14.78 5.55
CA ASN A 160 3.27 16.01 5.00
C ASN A 160 2.04 16.55 5.75
N ASN A 161 1.48 15.82 6.72
CA ASN A 161 0.38 16.30 7.57
C ASN A 161 0.73 16.14 9.05
N THR A 162 1.10 17.22 9.74
CA THR A 162 1.51 17.17 11.16
C THR A 162 0.28 17.08 12.07
N THR A 163 0.12 15.99 12.79
CA THR A 163 -0.85 15.88 13.91
C THR A 163 -0.09 15.82 15.22
N LYS A 164 -0.69 16.23 16.34
CA LYS A 164 -0.05 16.14 17.67
C LYS A 164 0.48 14.74 18.01
N ALA A 165 -0.26 13.69 17.65
CA ALA A 165 0.15 12.30 17.90
C ALA A 165 1.44 11.94 17.13
N LYS A 166 1.51 12.28 15.83
CA LYS A 166 2.72 12.11 15.01
C LYS A 166 3.90 12.93 15.50
N THR A 167 3.67 14.17 15.97
CA THR A 167 4.74 14.99 16.51
C THR A 167 5.37 14.33 17.72
N LEU A 168 4.56 13.76 18.62
CA LEU A 168 5.06 13.01 19.77
C LEU A 168 5.89 11.80 19.33
N GLU A 169 5.34 10.92 18.49
CA GLU A 169 6.08 9.74 18.02
C GLU A 169 7.41 10.13 17.33
N SER A 170 7.40 11.15 16.46
CA SER A 170 8.63 11.60 15.78
C SER A 170 9.70 12.17 16.74
N LEU A 171 9.28 12.68 17.90
CA LEU A 171 10.18 13.21 18.92
C LEU A 171 10.73 12.12 19.82
N GLU A 172 10.00 11.00 20.00
CA GLU A 172 10.38 9.90 20.88
C GLU A 172 11.85 9.46 20.73
N PRO A 173 12.38 9.16 19.52
CA PRO A 173 13.79 8.76 19.38
C PRO A 173 14.80 9.91 19.61
N LEU A 174 14.34 11.16 19.68
CA LEU A 174 15.17 12.35 19.84
C LEU A 174 15.25 12.84 21.30
N LEU A 175 14.36 12.35 22.18
CA LEU A 175 14.30 12.80 23.56
C LEU A 175 15.42 12.19 24.41
N LYS A 176 16.09 13.03 25.21
CA LYS A 176 17.21 12.62 26.09
C LYS A 176 16.95 12.83 27.58
N LYS A 177 15.94 13.64 27.93
CA LYS A 177 15.64 14.07 29.31
C LYS A 177 14.19 13.82 29.72
N SER A 178 13.39 13.28 28.82
CA SER A 178 11.99 12.97 29.00
C SER A 178 11.66 11.74 28.16
N GLN A 179 10.56 11.08 28.47
CA GLN A 179 10.05 9.96 27.71
C GLN A 179 8.63 10.26 27.23
N ILE A 180 8.24 9.61 26.14
CA ILE A 180 6.85 9.59 25.69
C ILE A 180 6.32 8.23 26.14
N GLU A 181 5.23 8.28 26.91
CA GLU A 181 4.58 7.07 27.40
C GLU A 181 3.84 6.36 26.26
N GLU A 182 3.51 5.08 26.48
CA GLU A 182 2.80 4.27 25.50
C GLU A 182 1.54 4.98 24.98
N LEU A 183 1.43 5.09 23.66
CA LEU A 183 0.33 5.78 23.00
C LEU A 183 -0.75 4.78 22.59
N PHE A 184 -2.02 5.14 22.84
CA PHE A 184 -3.18 4.43 22.31
C PHE A 184 -4.02 5.39 21.46
N ILE A 185 -4.13 5.11 20.16
CA ILE A 185 -4.71 6.03 19.17
C ILE A 185 -5.92 5.37 18.50
N PHE A 186 -7.02 6.11 18.42
CA PHE A 186 -8.23 5.71 17.70
C PHE A 186 -8.87 6.92 16.99
N THR A 187 -9.66 6.64 15.96
CA THR A 187 -10.41 7.64 15.18
C THR A 187 -11.81 7.88 15.75
N THR A 188 -12.43 9.01 15.40
CA THR A 188 -13.83 9.30 15.77
C THR A 188 -14.80 8.22 15.29
N LEU A 189 -14.61 7.72 14.06
CA LEU A 189 -15.42 6.62 13.52
C LEU A 189 -15.29 5.32 14.33
N GLN A 190 -14.09 5.02 14.84
CA GLN A 190 -13.87 3.86 15.72
C GLN A 190 -14.52 4.06 17.08
N TRP A 191 -14.42 5.28 17.64
CA TRP A 191 -15.11 5.63 18.87
C TRP A 191 -16.63 5.45 18.75
N GLU A 192 -17.23 5.99 17.69
CA GLU A 192 -18.67 5.88 17.43
C GLU A 192 -19.14 4.42 17.33
N LYS A 193 -18.32 3.53 16.79
CA LYS A 193 -18.67 2.12 16.58
C LYS A 193 -18.32 1.21 17.75
N TYR A 194 -17.28 1.52 18.51
CA TYR A 194 -16.63 0.58 19.44
C TYR A 194 -16.21 1.20 20.78
N SER A 195 -16.83 2.30 21.22
CA SER A 195 -16.47 3.04 22.44
C SER A 195 -16.29 2.16 23.68
N THR A 196 -17.22 1.24 23.97
CA THR A 196 -17.11 0.34 25.14
C THR A 196 -15.86 -0.54 25.10
N ARG A 197 -15.52 -1.04 23.91
CA ARG A 197 -14.33 -1.88 23.73
C ARG A 197 -13.04 -1.07 23.84
N ILE A 198 -13.04 0.13 23.28
CA ILE A 198 -11.93 1.09 23.40
C ILE A 198 -11.67 1.42 24.87
N ILE A 199 -12.73 1.65 25.65
CA ILE A 199 -12.63 1.91 27.09
C ILE A 199 -12.01 0.70 27.81
N ASN A 200 -12.53 -0.51 27.57
CA ASN A 200 -11.98 -1.72 28.19
C ASN A 200 -10.49 -1.92 27.86
N GLU A 201 -10.08 -1.63 26.62
CA GLU A 201 -8.67 -1.72 26.24
C GLU A 201 -7.79 -0.68 26.93
N ILE A 202 -8.28 0.55 27.05
CA ILE A 202 -7.58 1.60 27.80
C ILE A 202 -7.42 1.18 29.26
N GLU A 203 -8.47 0.61 29.87
CA GLU A 203 -8.45 0.12 31.27
C GLU A 203 -7.50 -1.07 31.45
N ASN A 204 -7.42 -1.97 30.48
CA ASN A 204 -6.52 -3.12 30.52
C ASN A 204 -5.06 -2.71 30.33
N ARG A 205 -4.80 -1.73 29.46
CA ARG A 205 -3.45 -1.30 29.09
C ARG A 205 -2.84 -0.33 30.09
N PHE A 206 -3.62 0.63 30.59
CA PHE A 206 -3.13 1.70 31.43
C PHE A 206 -3.69 1.59 32.85
N SER A 207 -2.80 1.33 33.81
CA SER A 207 -3.16 1.22 35.23
C SER A 207 -3.19 2.57 35.97
N ASP A 208 -2.69 3.63 35.34
CA ASP A 208 -2.48 4.95 35.93
C ASP A 208 -3.30 6.04 35.24
N LYS A 209 -3.19 7.29 35.73
CA LYS A 209 -3.88 8.44 35.15
C LYS A 209 -3.50 8.63 33.68
N ILE A 210 -4.47 8.43 32.80
CA ILE A 210 -4.33 8.67 31.36
C ILE A 210 -4.62 10.13 30.99
N ILE A 211 -4.03 10.58 29.89
CA ILE A 211 -4.34 11.85 29.24
C ILE A 211 -4.98 11.54 27.89
N VAL A 212 -6.25 11.93 27.72
CA VAL A 212 -6.94 11.81 26.43
C VAL A 212 -6.91 13.16 25.73
N ARG A 213 -6.41 13.21 24.49
CA ARG A 213 -6.41 14.43 23.67
C ARG A 213 -6.89 14.15 22.25
N SER A 214 -7.61 15.12 21.70
CA SER A 214 -7.93 15.13 20.27
C SER A 214 -6.66 15.31 19.43
N SER A 215 -6.65 14.70 18.25
CA SER A 215 -5.59 14.89 17.26
C SER A 215 -6.22 15.11 15.90
N SER A 216 -5.98 16.29 15.31
CA SER A 216 -6.49 16.65 13.99
C SER A 216 -5.35 17.13 13.09
N SER A 217 -5.39 16.73 11.82
CA SER A 217 -4.44 17.18 10.80
C SER A 217 -4.71 18.62 10.33
N ALA A 218 -5.86 19.19 10.70
CA ALA A 218 -6.25 20.56 10.36
C ALA A 218 -6.01 21.56 11.50
N GLU A 219 -5.59 21.09 12.68
CA GLU A 219 -5.39 21.94 13.85
C GLU A 219 -4.05 22.67 13.82
N ASP A 220 -2.94 21.97 13.61
CA ASP A 220 -1.61 22.59 13.54
C ASP A 220 -0.85 22.11 12.30
N SER A 221 -0.22 23.04 11.59
CA SER A 221 0.70 22.78 10.49
C SER A 221 2.06 23.42 10.76
N LEU A 222 3.06 23.09 9.94
CA LEU A 222 4.36 23.79 9.97
C LEU A 222 4.25 25.31 9.75
N LYS A 223 3.13 25.80 9.20
CA LYS A 223 2.94 27.21 8.82
C LYS A 223 1.89 27.95 9.67
N THR A 224 1.00 27.24 10.34
CA THR A 224 -0.17 27.81 11.03
C THR A 224 -0.52 26.99 12.26
N SER A 225 -0.89 27.63 13.36
CA SER A 225 -1.46 26.97 14.54
C SER A 225 -2.89 27.45 14.77
N ASN A 226 -3.82 26.52 14.86
CA ASN A 226 -5.24 26.76 15.14
C ASN A 226 -5.62 26.19 16.52
N ALA A 227 -4.69 26.22 17.48
CA ALA A 227 -4.94 25.76 18.83
C ALA A 227 -6.17 26.48 19.44
N GLY A 228 -7.20 25.72 19.81
CA GLY A 228 -8.45 26.26 20.37
C GLY A 228 -9.49 26.74 19.33
N LEU A 229 -9.23 26.60 18.03
CA LEU A 229 -10.17 26.96 16.97
C LEU A 229 -11.32 25.96 16.81
N PHE A 230 -11.07 24.70 17.11
CA PHE A 230 -12.04 23.61 16.96
C PHE A 230 -12.65 23.27 18.33
N HIS A 231 -13.99 23.20 18.38
CA HIS A 231 -14.68 22.64 19.54
C HIS A 231 -14.47 21.12 19.57
N SER A 232 -13.86 20.66 20.65
CA SER A 232 -13.71 19.24 21.01
C SER A 232 -15.01 18.65 21.53
#